data_AF-A0A139BRA5-F1
#
_entry.id   AF-A0A139BRA5-F1
#
_cell.length_a   1.000
_cell.length_b   1.000
_cell.length_c   1.000
_cell.angle_alpha   90.00
_cell.angle_beta   90.00
_cell.angle_gamma   90.00
#
_symmetry.space_group_name_H-M   'P 1'
#
loop_
_entity.id
_entity.type
_entity.pdbx_description
1 polymer ?
#
loop_
_entity_poly.entity_id
_entity_poly.type
_entity_poly.pdbx_seq_one_letter_code
_entity_poly.pdbx_strand_id
1 'polypeptide(L)'
;MKSDLNFQSVSNEINTILNADIQRLSFIYGSEATEGMKRFPIDSMPVIQNMRVLYDYVVEARLPGNFPIGDVLHELTDYFLVTVPHSPMIDLHSDQPIEGLCAWIVETAVARWGLDFEEIGSFTIKQIATLANMDERSVRNAANPKLADPLITVRGVDGKTTVAREDAIRWLEGRRSYKRTTFFDEAGGRDLIKDGFNDLLDLAQFIKQQAEKLSKSLDHTLQQAGLLKEYAEWIGAKRSEHVVFDLDHFSALAEALDINAEQKRDFILAVCKVFQKVELVWLEQKFQK
;
A
#
# COMPACT_ATOMS: atom_id res chain seq x y z
N MET A 1 -11.93 -7.43 8.27
CA MET A 1 -11.09 -6.96 7.15
C MET A 1 -11.70 -7.51 5.88
N LYS A 2 -11.79 -6.73 4.80
CA LYS A 2 -12.10 -7.28 3.47
C LYS A 2 -10.96 -8.26 3.13
N SER A 3 -11.13 -9.55 3.47
CA SER A 3 -10.08 -10.58 3.34
C SER A 3 -9.59 -10.75 1.91
N ASP A 4 -10.38 -10.25 0.96
CA ASP A 4 -10.17 -10.40 -0.47
C ASP A 4 -9.67 -9.11 -1.11
N LEU A 5 -9.36 -8.08 -0.30
CA LEU A 5 -8.83 -6.83 -0.80
C LEU A 5 -7.38 -7.03 -1.23
N ASN A 6 -7.14 -7.05 -2.53
CA ASN A 6 -5.80 -7.02 -3.10
C ASN A 6 -5.52 -5.64 -3.73
N PHE A 7 -4.24 -5.31 -3.92
CA PHE A 7 -3.85 -4.06 -4.57
C PHE A 7 -4.35 -3.94 -6.02
N GLN A 8 -4.65 -5.07 -6.70
CA GLN A 8 -5.19 -5.03 -8.07
C GLN A 8 -6.56 -4.35 -8.10
N SER A 9 -7.41 -4.55 -7.09
CA SER A 9 -8.69 -3.85 -6.98
C SER A 9 -8.51 -2.34 -6.85
N VAL A 10 -7.49 -1.89 -6.12
CA VAL A 10 -7.15 -0.47 -5.95
C VAL A 10 -6.64 0.11 -7.28
N SER A 11 -5.69 -0.58 -7.93
CA SER A 11 -5.18 -0.19 -9.25
C SER A 11 -6.31 -0.09 -10.29
N ASN A 12 -7.24 -1.05 -10.30
CA ASN A 12 -8.41 -1.02 -11.20
C ASN A 12 -9.30 0.20 -10.95
N GLU A 13 -9.55 0.56 -9.69
CA GLU A 13 -10.33 1.75 -9.37
C GLU A 13 -9.61 3.05 -9.79
N ILE A 14 -8.30 3.15 -9.54
CA ILE A 14 -7.50 4.30 -10.00
C ILE A 14 -7.55 4.41 -11.53
N ASN A 15 -7.43 3.29 -12.24
CA ASN A 15 -7.58 3.24 -13.70
C ASN A 15 -8.95 3.76 -14.14
N THR A 16 -10.03 3.39 -13.45
CA THR A 16 -11.38 3.89 -13.74
C THR A 16 -11.46 5.41 -13.54
N ILE A 17 -10.94 5.93 -12.44
CA ILE A 17 -10.93 7.37 -12.12
C ILE A 17 -10.12 8.14 -13.18
N LEU A 18 -8.90 7.70 -13.48
CA LEU A 18 -8.03 8.36 -14.46
C LEU A 18 -8.61 8.33 -15.87
N ASN A 19 -9.25 7.23 -16.28
CA ASN A 19 -9.89 7.16 -17.58
C ASN A 19 -11.09 8.12 -17.69
N ALA A 20 -11.87 8.28 -16.61
CA ALA A 20 -12.95 9.26 -16.56
C ALA A 20 -12.40 10.71 -16.70
N ASP A 21 -11.30 11.02 -16.03
CA ASP A 21 -10.62 12.32 -16.16
C ASP A 21 -10.06 12.55 -17.56
N ILE A 22 -9.44 11.54 -18.19
CA ILE A 22 -8.94 11.63 -19.58
C ILE A 22 -10.11 11.88 -20.55
N GLN A 23 -11.24 11.19 -20.38
CA GLN A 23 -12.43 11.42 -21.20
C GLN A 23 -12.96 12.85 -21.04
N ARG A 24 -12.97 13.38 -19.81
CA ARG A 24 -13.34 14.77 -19.52
C ARG A 24 -12.40 15.77 -20.21
N LEU A 25 -11.09 15.57 -20.09
CA LEU A 25 -10.11 16.44 -20.76
C LEU A 25 -10.24 16.35 -22.28
N SER A 26 -10.53 15.18 -22.82
CA SER A 26 -10.76 14.99 -24.26
C SER A 26 -12.01 15.74 -24.74
N PHE A 27 -13.04 15.83 -23.90
CA PHE A 27 -14.24 16.61 -24.21
C PHE A 27 -13.95 18.12 -24.21
N ILE A 28 -13.14 18.61 -23.26
CA ILE A 28 -12.84 20.04 -23.11
C ILE A 28 -11.82 20.53 -24.16
N TYR A 29 -10.77 19.75 -24.40
CA TYR A 29 -9.60 20.18 -25.18
C TYR A 29 -9.46 19.46 -26.54
N GLY A 30 -10.37 18.54 -26.85
CA GLY A 30 -10.30 17.70 -28.05
C GLY A 30 -9.49 16.42 -27.85
N SER A 31 -9.74 15.41 -28.70
CA SER A 31 -9.13 14.08 -28.59
C SER A 31 -7.62 14.08 -28.87
N GLU A 32 -7.14 14.93 -29.78
CA GLU A 32 -5.70 15.02 -30.09
C GLU A 32 -4.88 15.45 -28.86
N ALA A 33 -5.44 16.31 -28.00
CA ALA A 33 -4.78 16.80 -26.78
C ALA A 33 -4.60 15.71 -25.70
N THR A 34 -5.40 14.64 -25.74
CA THR A 34 -5.39 13.56 -24.72
C THR A 34 -4.80 12.25 -25.22
N GLU A 35 -4.48 12.15 -26.51
CA GLU A 35 -3.93 10.92 -27.10
C GLU A 35 -2.56 10.56 -26.51
N GLY A 36 -1.77 11.56 -26.10
CA GLY A 36 -0.54 11.35 -25.35
C GLY A 36 -0.78 10.72 -23.97
N MET A 37 -1.86 11.10 -23.28
CA MET A 37 -2.18 10.62 -21.94
C MET A 37 -2.55 9.13 -21.93
N LYS A 38 -3.24 8.66 -22.98
CA LYS A 38 -3.61 7.22 -23.12
C LYS A 38 -2.40 6.30 -23.29
N ARG A 39 -1.26 6.83 -23.73
CA ARG A 39 -0.02 6.06 -23.96
C ARG A 39 0.85 5.95 -22.73
N PHE A 40 0.57 6.73 -21.68
CA PHE A 40 1.35 6.65 -20.44
C PHE A 40 1.00 5.35 -19.69
N PRO A 41 2.00 4.53 -19.33
CA PRO A 41 1.75 3.34 -18.54
C PRO A 41 1.30 3.75 -17.14
N ILE A 42 0.01 3.53 -16.84
CA ILE A 42 -0.62 4.01 -15.60
C ILE A 42 0.14 3.48 -14.37
N ASP A 43 0.60 2.22 -14.41
CA ASP A 43 1.38 1.62 -13.32
C ASP A 43 2.68 2.37 -12.96
N SER A 44 3.19 3.21 -13.87
CA SER A 44 4.36 4.05 -13.63
C SER A 44 4.03 5.42 -13.03
N MET A 45 2.75 5.78 -12.92
CA MET A 45 2.35 7.10 -12.41
C MET A 45 2.65 7.21 -10.91
N PRO A 46 3.16 8.37 -10.44
CA PRO A 46 3.43 8.59 -9.02
C PRO A 46 2.24 8.30 -8.11
N VAL A 47 1.02 8.62 -8.55
CA VAL A 47 -0.21 8.33 -7.78
C VAL A 47 -0.40 6.83 -7.51
N ILE A 48 -0.09 5.95 -8.47
CA ILE A 48 -0.18 4.49 -8.28
C ILE A 48 0.88 4.00 -7.29
N GLN A 49 2.10 4.53 -7.39
CA GLN A 49 3.20 4.16 -6.49
C GLN A 49 2.91 4.62 -5.05
N ASN A 50 2.43 5.86 -4.88
CA ASN A 50 2.02 6.38 -3.58
C ASN A 50 0.85 5.58 -3.00
N MET A 51 -0.15 5.25 -3.82
CA MET A 51 -1.29 4.42 -3.38
C MET A 51 -0.89 3.00 -3.01
N ARG A 52 0.16 2.44 -3.63
CA ARG A 52 0.74 1.15 -3.21
C ARG A 52 1.31 1.22 -1.81
N VAL A 53 2.09 2.25 -1.51
CA VAL A 53 2.63 2.44 -0.16
C VAL A 53 1.51 2.67 0.85
N LEU A 54 0.49 3.48 0.53
CA LEU A 54 -0.66 3.66 1.42
C LEU A 54 -1.47 2.37 1.62
N TYR A 55 -1.60 1.54 0.58
CA TYR A 55 -2.24 0.23 0.70
C TYR A 55 -1.48 -0.66 1.68
N ASP A 56 -0.15 -0.80 1.55
CA ASP A 56 0.67 -1.59 2.46
C ASP A 56 0.60 -1.03 3.89
N TYR A 57 0.58 0.30 4.03
CA TYR A 57 0.44 0.97 5.31
C TYR A 57 -0.91 0.69 5.97
N VAL A 58 -1.99 0.71 5.21
CA VAL A 58 -3.35 0.51 5.73
C VAL A 58 -3.64 -0.96 6.01
N VAL A 59 -3.38 -1.83 5.04
CA VAL A 59 -3.79 -3.24 5.02
C VAL A 59 -2.77 -4.13 5.72
N GLU A 60 -1.50 -3.89 5.45
CA GLU A 60 -0.40 -4.68 6.03
C GLU A 60 0.22 -4.06 7.26
N ALA A 61 -0.13 -2.80 7.59
CA ALA A 61 0.47 -2.06 8.70
C ALA A 61 2.00 -1.93 8.55
N ARG A 62 2.46 -1.67 7.33
CA ARG A 62 3.88 -1.55 7.00
C ARG A 62 4.15 -0.20 6.39
N LEU A 63 5.15 0.52 6.90
CA LEU A 63 5.58 1.80 6.32
C LEU A 63 7.11 1.87 6.24
N PRO A 64 7.68 2.30 5.10
CA PRO A 64 9.10 2.59 5.06
C PRO A 64 9.43 3.74 6.02
N GLY A 65 10.47 3.59 6.85
CA GLY A 65 10.80 4.55 7.91
C GLY A 65 11.17 5.94 7.39
N ASN A 66 11.69 6.02 6.17
CA ASN A 66 12.04 7.29 5.51
C ASN A 66 10.99 7.76 4.50
N PHE A 67 9.82 7.10 4.43
CA PHE A 67 8.77 7.51 3.51
C PHE A 67 8.17 8.86 3.94
N PRO A 68 8.09 9.86 3.04
CA PRO A 68 7.54 11.19 3.36
C PRO A 68 6.00 11.12 3.43
N ILE A 69 5.48 10.34 4.37
CA ILE A 69 4.06 10.01 4.42
C ILE A 69 3.18 11.25 4.58
N GLY A 70 3.62 12.26 5.33
CA GLY A 70 2.88 13.51 5.52
C GLY A 70 2.63 14.22 4.19
N ASP A 71 3.67 14.36 3.36
CA ASP A 71 3.59 15.02 2.05
C ASP A 71 2.69 14.22 1.09
N VAL A 72 2.87 12.90 1.07
CA VAL A 72 2.07 12.00 0.22
C VAL A 72 0.59 12.00 0.64
N LEU A 73 0.30 11.99 1.94
CA LEU A 73 -1.06 12.06 2.43
C LEU A 73 -1.71 13.41 2.11
N HIS A 74 -0.97 14.51 2.21
CA HIS A 74 -1.47 15.82 1.82
C HIS A 74 -1.87 15.83 0.33
N GLU A 75 -0.99 15.38 -0.56
CA GLU A 75 -1.24 15.32 -2.01
C GLU A 75 -2.45 14.41 -2.34
N LEU A 76 -2.49 13.21 -1.77
CA LEU A 76 -3.55 12.24 -2.08
C LEU A 76 -4.89 12.58 -1.42
N THR A 77 -4.88 13.27 -0.29
CA THR A 77 -6.09 13.83 0.32
C THR A 77 -6.69 14.89 -0.59
N ASP A 78 -5.87 15.84 -1.07
CA ASP A 78 -6.35 16.87 -2.00
C ASP A 78 -6.87 16.27 -3.30
N TYR A 79 -6.21 15.23 -3.82
CA TYR A 79 -6.66 14.57 -5.06
C TYR A 79 -7.95 13.76 -4.84
N PHE A 80 -7.93 12.74 -3.97
CA PHE A 80 -9.03 11.79 -3.84
C PHE A 80 -10.18 12.29 -2.96
N LEU A 81 -9.91 13.12 -1.95
CA LEU A 81 -10.93 13.58 -1.00
C LEU A 81 -11.49 14.97 -1.32
N VAL A 82 -10.76 15.79 -2.07
CA VAL A 82 -11.21 17.14 -2.44
C VAL A 82 -11.48 17.25 -3.94
N THR A 83 -10.56 16.86 -4.81
CA THR A 83 -10.66 17.16 -6.25
C THR A 83 -11.61 16.23 -6.99
N VAL A 84 -11.44 14.91 -6.87
CA VAL A 84 -12.28 13.90 -7.55
C VAL A 84 -13.77 14.05 -7.22
N PRO A 85 -14.19 14.24 -5.95
CA PRO A 85 -15.60 14.34 -5.58
C PRO A 85 -16.33 15.56 -6.15
N HIS A 86 -15.59 16.65 -6.45
CA HIS A 86 -16.17 17.88 -7.00
C HIS A 86 -16.11 17.94 -8.53
N SER A 87 -15.81 16.81 -9.20
CA SER A 87 -15.81 16.72 -10.66
C SER A 87 -17.25 16.73 -11.20
N PRO A 88 -17.67 17.74 -12.00
CA PRO A 88 -19.08 17.99 -12.38
C PRO A 88 -19.72 16.93 -13.30
N MET A 89 -19.03 15.81 -13.58
CA MET A 89 -19.54 14.66 -14.36
C MET A 89 -19.77 13.41 -13.51
N ILE A 90 -19.30 13.39 -12.26
CA ILE A 90 -19.75 12.44 -11.25
C ILE A 90 -20.85 13.20 -10.52
N ASP A 91 -22.12 12.93 -10.85
CA ASP A 91 -23.27 13.65 -10.32
C ASP A 91 -23.38 13.45 -8.79
N LEU A 92 -22.63 14.24 -8.03
CA LEU A 92 -22.54 14.22 -6.57
C LEU A 92 -22.92 15.60 -6.03
N HIS A 93 -24.15 16.04 -6.32
CA HIS A 93 -24.88 16.96 -5.44
C HIS A 93 -25.34 16.27 -4.15
N SER A 94 -24.58 15.30 -3.64
CA SER A 94 -24.95 14.51 -2.49
C SER A 94 -23.90 14.68 -1.41
N ASP A 95 -24.33 15.01 -0.20
CA ASP A 95 -23.55 14.90 1.04
C ASP A 95 -23.13 13.45 1.36
N GLN A 96 -23.10 12.55 0.36
CA GLN A 96 -22.71 11.17 0.53
C GLN A 96 -21.18 11.08 0.62
N PRO A 97 -20.65 10.26 1.53
CA PRO A 97 -19.22 10.01 1.62
C PRO A 97 -18.69 9.48 0.29
N ILE A 98 -17.42 9.76 0.02
CA ILE A 98 -16.74 9.28 -1.19
C ILE A 98 -16.68 7.76 -1.09
N GLU A 99 -17.56 7.09 -1.84
CA GLU A 99 -17.62 5.63 -1.87
C GLU A 99 -16.54 5.11 -2.83
N GLY A 100 -15.50 4.47 -2.29
CA GLY A 100 -14.41 3.92 -3.09
C GLY A 100 -13.31 3.28 -2.25
N LEU A 101 -12.54 2.35 -2.82
CA LEU A 101 -11.41 1.73 -2.11
C LEU A 101 -10.28 2.75 -1.93
N CYS A 102 -10.04 3.62 -2.92
CA CYS A 102 -9.01 4.65 -2.86
C CYS A 102 -9.28 5.66 -1.75
N ALA A 103 -10.51 6.19 -1.68
CA ALA A 103 -10.91 7.10 -0.62
C ALA A 103 -10.82 6.43 0.75
N TRP A 104 -11.27 5.18 0.87
CA TRP A 104 -11.13 4.41 2.11
C TRP A 104 -9.66 4.21 2.51
N ILE A 105 -8.76 3.91 1.57
CA ILE A 105 -7.32 3.79 1.85
C ILE A 105 -6.77 5.12 2.36
N VAL A 106 -7.05 6.23 1.68
CA VAL A 106 -6.56 7.55 2.08
C VAL A 106 -7.10 7.94 3.46
N GLU A 107 -8.41 7.81 3.70
CA GLU A 107 -9.01 8.10 5.01
C GLU A 107 -8.41 7.23 6.13
N THR A 108 -8.21 5.94 5.86
CA THR A 108 -7.60 5.01 6.83
C THR A 108 -6.15 5.37 7.09
N ALA A 109 -5.41 5.75 6.05
CA ALA A 109 -4.01 6.14 6.15
C ALA A 109 -3.84 7.43 6.95
N VAL A 110 -4.71 8.43 6.76
CA VAL A 110 -4.75 9.66 7.58
C VAL A 110 -5.03 9.31 9.05
N ALA A 111 -6.02 8.46 9.32
CA ALA A 111 -6.32 8.03 10.68
C ALA A 111 -5.15 7.26 11.33
N ARG A 112 -4.46 6.40 10.56
CA ARG A 112 -3.26 5.69 11.03
C ARG A 112 -2.11 6.66 11.29
N TRP A 113 -1.87 7.62 10.41
CA TRP A 113 -0.80 8.61 10.55
C TRP A 113 -0.95 9.42 11.84
N GLY A 114 -2.19 9.84 12.17
CA GLY A 114 -2.47 10.45 13.47
C GLY A 114 -2.17 9.53 14.66
N LEU A 115 -2.38 8.21 14.54
CA LEU A 115 -2.00 7.26 15.60
C LEU A 115 -0.49 7.10 15.71
N ASP A 116 0.23 7.04 14.60
CA ASP A 116 1.63 6.65 14.57
C ASP A 116 2.58 7.80 14.86
N PHE A 117 2.28 9.01 14.37
CA PHE A 117 3.22 10.13 14.34
C PHE A 117 2.75 11.38 15.09
N GLU A 118 1.45 11.64 15.19
CA GLU A 118 0.97 12.83 15.88
C GLU A 118 0.82 12.58 17.38
N GLU A 119 1.59 13.32 18.20
CA GLU A 119 1.46 13.28 19.67
C GLU A 119 0.21 14.02 20.17
N ILE A 120 -0.47 14.78 19.31
CA ILE A 120 -1.60 15.64 19.70
C ILE A 120 -2.75 15.44 18.71
N GLY A 121 -3.43 14.31 18.82
CA GLY A 121 -4.62 13.99 18.02
C GLY A 121 -5.71 13.37 18.86
N SER A 122 -6.92 13.94 18.80
CA SER A 122 -8.14 13.25 19.25
C SER A 122 -8.84 12.67 18.02
N PHE A 123 -9.26 11.42 18.11
CA PHE A 123 -9.89 10.69 17.01
C PHE A 123 -11.40 10.83 17.05
N THR A 124 -12.00 11.07 15.91
CA THR A 124 -13.45 10.97 15.74
C THR A 124 -13.91 9.51 15.81
N ILE A 125 -15.18 9.29 16.14
CA ILE A 125 -15.79 7.95 16.08
C ILE A 125 -15.65 7.32 14.69
N LYS A 126 -15.75 8.12 13.61
CA LYS A 126 -15.54 7.66 12.23
C LYS A 126 -14.12 7.09 12.06
N GLN A 127 -13.09 7.81 12.48
CA GLN A 127 -11.70 7.34 12.36
C GLN A 127 -11.46 6.05 13.15
N ILE A 128 -11.99 5.94 14.37
CA ILE A 128 -11.89 4.71 15.16
C ILE A 128 -12.62 3.55 14.47
N ALA A 129 -13.80 3.78 13.90
CA ALA A 129 -14.55 2.79 13.16
C ALA A 129 -13.76 2.29 11.94
N THR A 130 -13.16 3.21 11.18
CA THR A 130 -12.29 2.90 10.05
C THR A 130 -11.10 2.04 10.47
N LEU A 131 -10.36 2.45 11.50
CA LEU A 131 -9.18 1.73 12.01
C LEU A 131 -9.50 0.35 12.58
N ALA A 132 -10.66 0.21 13.21
CA ALA A 132 -11.13 -1.06 13.76
C ALA A 132 -11.77 -1.98 12.70
N ASN A 133 -12.00 -1.48 11.49
CA ASN A 133 -12.84 -2.13 10.48
C ASN A 133 -14.23 -2.50 11.06
N MET A 134 -14.89 -1.50 11.65
CA MET A 134 -16.22 -1.59 12.26
C MET A 134 -17.11 -0.45 11.73
N ASP A 135 -18.43 -0.57 11.89
CA ASP A 135 -19.33 0.56 11.67
C ASP A 135 -19.35 1.50 12.89
N GLU A 136 -19.70 2.78 12.67
CA GLU A 136 -19.75 3.78 13.74
C GLU A 136 -20.70 3.40 14.88
N ARG A 137 -21.81 2.71 14.59
CA ARG A 137 -22.79 2.31 15.62
C ARG A 137 -22.17 1.28 16.56
N SER A 138 -21.43 0.32 16.03
CA SER A 138 -20.68 -0.66 16.84
C SER A 138 -19.61 0.00 17.71
N VAL A 139 -18.90 1.01 17.19
CA VAL A 139 -17.94 1.79 17.99
C VAL A 139 -18.62 2.59 19.09
N ARG A 140 -19.76 3.24 18.81
CA ARG A 140 -20.56 3.95 19.83
C ARG A 140 -21.06 3.01 20.92
N ASN A 141 -21.50 1.81 20.56
CA ASN A 141 -21.89 0.79 21.52
C ASN A 141 -20.70 0.35 22.39
N ALA A 142 -19.51 0.23 21.80
CA ALA A 142 -18.29 -0.09 22.53
C ALA A 142 -17.86 1.00 23.53
N ALA A 143 -18.35 2.24 23.37
CA ALA A 143 -18.14 3.33 24.32
C ALA A 143 -19.09 3.28 25.54
N ASN A 144 -19.95 2.26 25.67
CA ASN A 144 -20.82 2.11 26.83
C ASN A 144 -20.00 1.78 28.10
N PRO A 145 -20.02 2.63 29.14
CA PRO A 145 -19.18 2.46 30.34
C PRO A 145 -19.52 1.22 31.17
N LYS A 146 -20.63 0.53 30.88
CA LYS A 146 -21.01 -0.72 31.54
C LYS A 146 -20.32 -1.96 30.97
N LEU A 147 -19.62 -1.84 29.84
CA LEU A 147 -18.84 -2.94 29.26
C LEU A 147 -17.56 -3.17 30.08
N ALA A 148 -17.01 -4.39 30.01
CA ALA A 148 -15.80 -4.74 30.74
C ALA A 148 -14.55 -3.97 30.25
N ASP A 149 -14.51 -3.67 28.95
CA ASP A 149 -13.45 -2.88 28.31
C ASP A 149 -14.06 -1.83 27.36
N PRO A 150 -14.51 -0.68 27.91
CA PRO A 150 -15.16 0.34 27.12
C PRO A 150 -14.14 1.20 26.36
N LEU A 151 -14.55 1.69 25.19
CA LEU A 151 -13.86 2.77 24.50
C LEU A 151 -14.11 4.08 25.25
N ILE A 152 -13.05 4.67 25.78
CA ILE A 152 -13.16 5.93 26.53
C ILE A 152 -13.31 7.07 25.51
N THR A 153 -14.37 7.86 25.68
CA THR A 153 -14.66 9.01 24.83
C THR A 153 -14.68 10.28 25.67
N VAL A 154 -14.26 11.39 25.07
CA VAL A 154 -14.28 12.72 25.66
C VAL A 154 -15.07 13.65 24.75
N ARG A 155 -15.57 14.76 25.32
CA ARG A 155 -16.20 15.81 24.52
C ARG A 155 -15.12 16.79 24.07
N GLY A 156 -14.89 16.87 22.78
CA GLY A 156 -13.97 17.80 22.15
C GLY A 156 -14.41 19.26 22.33
N VAL A 157 -13.48 20.19 22.04
CA VAL A 157 -13.71 21.65 22.15
C VAL A 157 -14.82 22.11 21.21
N ASP A 158 -15.00 21.44 20.08
CA ASP A 158 -16.08 21.68 19.11
C ASP A 158 -17.41 21.01 19.50
N GLY A 159 -17.47 20.41 20.68
CA GLY A 159 -18.64 19.71 21.20
C GLY A 159 -18.85 18.31 20.64
N LYS A 160 -18.00 17.83 19.71
CA LYS A 160 -18.07 16.48 19.15
C LYS A 160 -17.47 15.44 20.08
N THR A 161 -17.93 14.20 19.97
CA THR A 161 -17.35 13.08 20.72
C THR A 161 -16.05 12.64 20.05
N THR A 162 -14.95 12.65 20.81
CA THR A 162 -13.62 12.23 20.35
C THR A 162 -13.02 11.21 21.31
N VAL A 163 -11.93 10.56 20.88
CA VAL A 163 -11.17 9.55 21.62
C VAL A 163 -9.73 10.02 21.71
N ALA A 164 -9.14 10.03 22.90
CA ALA A 164 -7.73 10.36 23.06
C ALA A 164 -6.85 9.28 22.41
N ARG A 165 -5.67 9.65 21.92
CA ARG A 165 -4.77 8.74 21.21
C ARG A 165 -4.43 7.49 22.01
N GLU A 166 -4.12 7.65 23.29
CA GLU A 166 -3.72 6.56 24.19
C GLU A 166 -4.86 5.54 24.36
N ASP A 167 -6.10 6.04 24.49
CA ASP A 167 -7.29 5.20 24.58
C ASP A 167 -7.65 4.53 23.26
N ALA A 168 -7.43 5.21 22.13
CA ALA A 168 -7.58 4.61 20.82
C ALA A 168 -6.61 3.43 20.64
N ILE A 169 -5.31 3.63 20.92
CA ILE A 169 -4.30 2.57 20.82
C ILE A 169 -4.65 1.40 21.73
N ARG A 170 -4.90 1.67 23.03
CA ARG A 170 -5.27 0.65 24.01
C ARG A 170 -6.44 -0.20 23.55
N TRP A 171 -7.50 0.44 23.07
CA TRP A 171 -8.72 -0.24 22.66
C TRP A 171 -8.57 -0.98 21.31
N LEU A 172 -7.81 -0.41 20.37
CA LEU A 172 -7.53 -1.02 19.06
C LEU A 172 -6.61 -2.24 19.18
N GLU A 173 -5.61 -2.23 20.06
CA GLU A 173 -4.71 -3.38 20.29
C GLU A 173 -5.46 -4.63 20.77
N GLY A 174 -6.63 -4.47 21.41
CA GLY A 174 -7.52 -5.58 21.78
C GLY A 174 -8.33 -6.16 20.61
N ARG A 175 -8.23 -5.62 19.39
CA ARG A 175 -9.05 -6.01 18.23
C ARG A 175 -8.25 -6.85 17.25
N ARG A 176 -8.83 -8.00 16.88
CA ARG A 176 -8.26 -8.93 15.89
C ARG A 176 -7.98 -8.29 14.52
N SER A 177 -8.74 -7.27 14.14
CA SER A 177 -8.62 -6.57 12.86
C SER A 177 -7.53 -5.52 12.82
N TYR A 178 -7.04 -5.07 13.97
CA TYR A 178 -6.03 -4.02 14.04
C TYR A 178 -4.63 -4.62 14.12
N LYS A 179 -3.72 -4.07 13.31
CA LYS A 179 -2.29 -4.40 13.31
C LYS A 179 -1.53 -3.11 13.61
N ARG A 180 -0.64 -3.12 14.60
CA ARG A 180 0.24 -1.96 14.86
C ARG A 180 1.18 -1.75 13.68
N THR A 181 1.44 -0.50 13.32
CA THR A 181 2.36 -0.18 12.24
C THR A 181 3.76 -0.67 12.56
N THR A 182 4.39 -1.28 11.57
CA THR A 182 5.79 -1.67 11.57
C THR A 182 6.54 -0.77 10.61
N PHE A 183 7.56 -0.10 11.12
CA PHE A 183 8.46 0.72 10.32
C PHE A 183 9.64 -0.12 9.88
N PHE A 184 9.94 -0.13 8.58
CA PHE A 184 11.07 -0.87 8.03
C PHE A 184 12.00 0.07 7.27
N ASP A 185 13.30 -0.19 7.33
CA ASP A 185 14.29 0.58 6.59
C ASP A 185 14.42 0.01 5.17
N GLU A 186 14.06 0.81 4.16
CA GLU A 186 14.27 0.46 2.76
C GLU A 186 15.76 0.40 2.40
N ALA A 187 16.61 1.22 3.01
CA ALA A 187 17.99 1.45 2.55
C ALA A 187 19.04 0.56 3.25
N GLY A 188 18.75 0.02 4.44
CA GLY A 188 19.83 -0.36 5.36
C GLY A 188 19.79 -1.74 5.98
N GLY A 189 18.64 -2.38 6.15
CA GLY A 189 18.57 -3.53 7.06
C GLY A 189 17.22 -4.22 7.13
N ARG A 190 16.63 -4.54 5.97
CA ARG A 190 15.45 -5.41 5.90
C ARG A 190 15.71 -6.70 6.68
N ASP A 191 14.88 -7.01 7.67
CA ASP A 191 14.95 -8.30 8.35
C ASP A 191 14.31 -9.34 7.43
N LEU A 192 15.13 -10.01 6.62
CA LEU A 192 14.64 -10.95 5.60
C LEU A 192 13.80 -12.11 6.18
N ILE A 193 13.97 -12.41 7.47
CA ILE A 193 13.16 -13.43 8.16
C ILE A 193 11.77 -12.88 8.47
N LYS A 194 11.70 -11.68 9.06
CA LYS A 194 10.43 -11.08 9.51
C LYS A 194 9.67 -10.40 8.38
N ASP A 195 10.36 -9.60 7.59
CA ASP A 195 9.78 -8.69 6.60
C ASP A 195 9.62 -9.35 5.23
N GLY A 196 10.54 -10.26 4.88
CA GLY A 196 10.56 -10.97 3.60
C GLY A 196 10.42 -10.05 2.40
N PHE A 197 9.73 -10.52 1.36
CA PHE A 197 9.32 -9.71 0.21
C PHE A 197 7.80 -9.86 0.00
N ASN A 198 7.12 -8.79 -0.40
CA ASN A 198 5.66 -8.79 -0.57
C ASN A 198 5.21 -9.32 -1.94
N ASP A 199 5.92 -8.90 -2.98
CA ASP A 199 5.72 -9.28 -4.38
C ASP A 199 7.06 -9.17 -5.16
N LEU A 200 7.03 -9.48 -6.47
CA LEU A 200 8.24 -9.40 -7.31
C LEU A 200 8.75 -7.97 -7.52
N LEU A 201 7.87 -6.97 -7.42
CA LEU A 201 8.28 -5.57 -7.55
C LEU A 201 9.07 -5.13 -6.31
N ASP A 202 8.61 -5.52 -5.11
CA ASP A 202 9.33 -5.30 -3.86
C ASP A 202 10.72 -5.98 -3.87
N LEU A 203 10.80 -7.22 -4.37
CA LEU A 203 12.09 -7.90 -4.59
C LEU A 203 12.97 -7.13 -5.59
N ALA A 204 12.42 -6.68 -6.71
CA ALA A 204 13.18 -5.94 -7.71
C ALA A 204 13.73 -4.61 -7.15
N GLN A 205 12.90 -3.88 -6.39
CA GLN A 205 13.31 -2.64 -5.71
C GLN A 205 14.44 -2.90 -4.72
N PHE A 206 14.34 -3.96 -3.91
CA PHE A 206 15.42 -4.35 -2.99
C PHE A 206 16.74 -4.62 -3.73
N ILE A 207 16.70 -5.37 -4.84
CA ILE A 207 17.90 -5.66 -5.64
C ILE A 207 18.53 -4.38 -6.18
N LYS A 208 17.71 -3.47 -6.72
CA LYS A 208 18.17 -2.15 -7.19
C LYS A 208 18.84 -1.35 -6.07
N GLN A 209 18.18 -1.23 -4.92
CA GLN A 209 18.70 -0.48 -3.78
C GLN A 209 20.01 -1.06 -3.24
N GLN A 210 20.13 -2.39 -3.14
CA GLN A 210 21.38 -3.03 -2.72
C GLN A 210 22.51 -2.82 -3.74
N ALA A 211 22.22 -2.91 -5.05
CA ALA A 211 23.19 -2.61 -6.08
C ALA A 211 23.69 -1.15 -6.00
N GLU A 212 22.76 -0.20 -5.83
CA GLU A 212 23.07 1.23 -5.66
C GLU A 212 23.91 1.50 -4.40
N LYS A 213 23.55 0.88 -3.27
CA LYS A 213 24.31 0.97 -2.01
C LYS A 213 25.75 0.48 -2.16
N LEU A 214 25.95 -0.58 -2.94
CA LEU A 214 27.28 -1.11 -3.26
C LEU A 214 27.99 -0.34 -4.39
N SER A 215 27.38 0.71 -4.93
CA SER A 215 27.86 1.43 -6.11
C SER A 215 28.13 0.51 -7.31
N LYS A 216 27.35 -0.58 -7.43
CA LYS A 216 27.42 -1.54 -8.55
C LYS A 216 26.35 -1.20 -9.58
N SER A 217 26.66 -1.45 -10.85
CA SER A 217 25.64 -1.39 -11.92
C SER A 217 24.61 -2.49 -11.70
N LEU A 218 23.33 -2.13 -11.74
CA LEU A 218 22.21 -3.07 -11.63
C LEU A 218 22.27 -4.11 -12.76
N ASP A 219 22.46 -3.67 -14.00
CA ASP A 219 22.53 -4.57 -15.16
C ASP A 219 23.67 -5.57 -15.03
N HIS A 220 24.84 -5.12 -14.58
CA HIS A 220 25.99 -6.00 -14.36
C HIS A 220 25.71 -7.03 -13.26
N THR A 221 25.09 -6.59 -12.15
CA THR A 221 24.72 -7.47 -11.03
C THR A 221 23.74 -8.55 -11.49
N LEU A 222 22.71 -8.17 -12.24
CA LEU A 222 21.71 -9.10 -12.78
C LEU A 222 22.29 -10.02 -13.84
N GLN A 223 23.18 -9.52 -14.69
CA GLN A 223 23.86 -10.32 -15.70
C GLN A 223 24.77 -11.38 -15.06
N GLN A 224 25.49 -11.05 -13.99
CA GLN A 224 26.29 -12.01 -13.22
C GLN A 224 25.43 -13.12 -12.60
N ALA A 225 24.21 -12.78 -12.16
CA ALA A 225 23.28 -13.73 -11.58
C ALA A 225 22.45 -14.52 -12.62
N GLY A 226 22.56 -14.20 -13.91
CA GLY A 226 21.73 -14.82 -14.95
C GLY A 226 20.26 -14.39 -14.91
N LEU A 227 19.94 -13.23 -14.32
CA LEU A 227 18.58 -12.76 -14.05
C LEU A 227 18.18 -11.49 -14.82
N LEU A 228 19.00 -11.02 -15.77
CA LEU A 228 18.77 -9.74 -16.45
C LEU A 228 17.44 -9.69 -17.20
N LYS A 229 17.01 -10.82 -17.79
CA LYS A 229 15.77 -10.89 -18.57
C LYS A 229 14.55 -10.97 -17.64
N GLU A 230 14.63 -11.86 -16.66
CA GLU A 230 13.61 -12.12 -15.64
C GLU A 230 13.31 -10.86 -14.84
N TYR A 231 14.35 -10.10 -14.48
CA TYR A 231 14.21 -8.84 -13.75
C TYR A 231 13.40 -7.79 -14.52
N ALA A 232 13.60 -7.70 -15.85
CA ALA A 232 12.80 -6.82 -16.69
C ALA A 232 11.32 -7.25 -16.71
N GLU A 233 11.05 -8.55 -16.63
CA GLU A 233 9.70 -9.09 -16.53
C GLU A 233 9.08 -8.82 -15.14
N TRP A 234 9.86 -8.84 -14.06
CA TRP A 234 9.39 -8.53 -12.70
C TRP A 234 8.95 -7.08 -12.53
N ILE A 235 9.69 -6.14 -13.14
CA ILE A 235 9.34 -4.72 -13.14
C ILE A 235 8.22 -4.42 -14.15
N GLY A 236 8.14 -5.21 -15.23
CA GLY A 236 7.09 -5.09 -16.22
C GLY A 236 5.73 -5.55 -15.69
N ALA A 237 4.65 -4.86 -16.09
CA ALA A 237 3.28 -5.25 -15.75
C ALA A 237 2.84 -6.61 -16.37
N LYS A 238 3.72 -7.32 -17.09
CA LYS A 238 3.44 -8.63 -17.69
C LYS A 238 3.56 -9.74 -16.64
N ARG A 239 2.60 -9.79 -15.71
CA ARG A 239 2.41 -10.89 -14.75
C ARG A 239 1.92 -12.21 -15.40
N SER A 240 1.93 -12.31 -16.73
CA SER A 240 1.24 -13.39 -17.46
C SER A 240 2.08 -14.65 -17.68
N GLU A 241 3.36 -14.62 -17.36
CA GLU A 241 4.27 -15.76 -17.61
C GLU A 241 4.63 -16.46 -16.30
N HIS A 242 4.76 -17.79 -16.40
CA HIS A 242 5.12 -18.65 -15.29
C HIS A 242 6.57 -18.33 -14.88
N VAL A 243 6.73 -17.76 -13.68
CA VAL A 243 8.05 -17.40 -13.14
C VAL A 243 8.63 -18.62 -12.43
N VAL A 244 9.84 -19.04 -12.81
CA VAL A 244 10.52 -20.20 -12.21
C VAL A 244 11.53 -19.74 -11.17
N PHE A 245 11.46 -20.31 -9.97
CA PHE A 245 12.49 -20.11 -8.95
C PHE A 245 13.71 -20.98 -9.26
N ASP A 246 14.89 -20.36 -9.35
CA ASP A 246 16.17 -21.04 -9.54
C ASP A 246 17.13 -20.73 -8.39
N LEU A 247 17.48 -21.76 -7.63
CA LEU A 247 18.34 -21.63 -6.45
C LEU A 247 19.75 -21.13 -6.79
N ASP A 248 20.29 -21.53 -7.93
CA ASP A 248 21.65 -21.20 -8.33
C ASP A 248 21.72 -19.73 -8.76
N HIS A 249 20.72 -19.25 -9.53
CA HIS A 249 20.60 -17.84 -9.88
C HIS A 249 20.45 -16.94 -8.65
N PHE A 250 19.59 -17.31 -7.70
CA PHE A 250 19.41 -16.49 -6.48
C PHE A 250 20.59 -16.59 -5.51
N SER A 251 21.31 -17.71 -5.52
CA SER A 251 22.59 -17.83 -4.80
C SER A 251 23.65 -16.92 -5.38
N ALA A 252 23.78 -16.86 -6.72
CA ALA A 252 24.69 -15.97 -7.42
C ALA A 252 24.29 -14.49 -7.23
N LEU A 253 22.99 -14.19 -7.24
CA LEU A 253 22.48 -12.85 -6.95
C LEU A 253 22.83 -12.40 -5.53
N ALA A 254 22.66 -13.26 -4.53
CA ALA A 254 23.01 -12.95 -3.15
C ALA A 254 24.50 -12.60 -3.01
N GLU A 255 25.38 -13.33 -3.71
CA GLU A 255 26.81 -13.04 -3.78
C GLU A 255 27.09 -11.71 -4.50
N ALA A 256 26.41 -11.45 -5.62
CA ALA A 256 26.57 -10.21 -6.38
C ALA A 256 26.14 -8.98 -5.55
N LEU A 257 25.13 -9.15 -4.68
CA LEU A 257 24.62 -8.15 -3.75
C LEU A 257 25.34 -8.11 -2.40
N ASP A 258 26.47 -8.82 -2.25
CA ASP A 258 27.27 -8.88 -1.02
C ASP A 258 26.42 -9.23 0.23
N ILE A 259 25.39 -10.05 0.05
CA ILE A 259 24.60 -10.59 1.15
C ILE A 259 25.48 -11.61 1.87
N ASN A 260 25.80 -11.33 3.13
CA ASN A 260 26.71 -12.16 3.90
C ASN A 260 26.21 -13.61 4.01
N ALA A 261 27.14 -14.54 4.29
CA ALA A 261 26.83 -15.97 4.32
C ALA A 261 25.73 -16.35 5.32
N GLU A 262 25.61 -15.62 6.44
CA GLU A 262 24.58 -15.85 7.45
C GLU A 262 23.18 -15.47 6.93
N GLN A 263 23.07 -14.35 6.20
CA GLN A 263 21.82 -13.83 5.65
C GLN A 263 21.45 -14.45 4.29
N LYS A 264 22.40 -15.08 3.59
CA LYS A 264 22.17 -15.69 2.26
C LYS A 264 21.01 -16.69 2.29
N ARG A 265 20.93 -17.52 3.33
CA ARG A 265 19.82 -18.47 3.52
C ARG A 265 18.49 -17.74 3.63
N ASP A 266 18.43 -16.70 4.46
CA ASP A 266 17.18 -15.97 4.72
C ASP A 266 16.72 -15.20 3.49
N PHE A 267 17.65 -14.62 2.72
CA PHE A 267 17.39 -14.03 1.42
C PHE A 267 16.75 -15.04 0.46
N ILE A 268 17.37 -16.20 0.27
CA ILE A 268 16.88 -17.24 -0.65
C ILE A 268 15.47 -17.71 -0.22
N LEU A 269 15.25 -17.91 1.08
CA LEU A 269 13.93 -18.30 1.60
C LEU A 269 12.88 -17.20 1.38
N ALA A 270 13.24 -15.93 1.60
CA ALA A 270 12.35 -14.80 1.35
C ALA A 270 11.96 -14.69 -0.14
N VAL A 271 12.93 -14.86 -1.05
CA VAL A 271 12.68 -14.90 -2.49
C VAL A 271 11.76 -16.07 -2.85
N CYS A 272 12.06 -17.27 -2.36
CA CYS A 272 11.27 -18.47 -2.63
C CYS A 272 9.80 -18.29 -2.23
N LYS A 273 9.52 -17.66 -1.08
CA LYS A 273 8.15 -17.35 -0.64
C LYS A 273 7.39 -16.46 -1.63
N VAL A 274 8.04 -15.43 -2.19
CA VAL A 274 7.39 -14.58 -3.20
C VAL A 274 7.10 -15.35 -4.47
N PHE A 275 8.04 -16.18 -4.93
CA PHE A 275 7.83 -17.00 -6.12
C PHE A 275 6.69 -17.99 -5.94
N GLN A 276 6.63 -18.68 -4.79
CA GLN A 276 5.51 -19.56 -4.44
C GLN A 276 4.18 -18.81 -4.42
N LYS A 277 4.14 -17.60 -3.87
CA LYS A 277 2.94 -16.76 -3.86
C LYS A 277 2.48 -16.39 -5.27
N VAL A 278 3.41 -16.02 -6.15
CA VAL A 278 3.12 -15.69 -7.56
C VAL A 278 2.64 -16.92 -8.33
N GLU A 279 3.29 -18.06 -8.14
CA GLU A 279 2.91 -19.33 -8.74
C GLU A 279 1.49 -19.76 -8.32
N LEU A 280 1.14 -19.60 -7.04
CA LEU A 280 -0.19 -19.89 -6.50
C LEU A 280 -1.27 -19.05 -7.20
N VAL A 281 -1.06 -17.73 -7.31
CA VAL A 281 -1.98 -16.82 -8.01
C VAL A 281 -2.13 -17.21 -9.49
N TRP A 282 -1.04 -17.57 -10.15
CA TRP A 282 -1.08 -18.03 -11.54
C TRP A 282 -1.87 -19.34 -11.70
N LEU A 283 -1.66 -20.32 -10.80
CA LEU A 283 -2.39 -21.59 -10.80
C LEU A 283 -3.89 -21.35 -10.59
N GLU A 284 -4.28 -20.52 -9.62
CA GLU A 284 -5.67 -20.16 -9.36
C GLU A 284 -6.35 -19.58 -10.62
N GLN A 285 -5.69 -18.65 -11.31
CA GLN A 285 -6.21 -18.06 -12.54
C GLN A 285 -6.31 -19.09 -13.69
N LYS A 286 -5.38 -20.04 -13.77
CA LYS A 286 -5.35 -21.07 -14.79
C LYS A 286 -6.49 -22.09 -14.62
N PHE A 287 -6.85 -22.41 -13.38
CA PHE A 287 -7.91 -23.38 -13.07
C PHE A 287 -9.32 -22.77 -12.94
N GLN A 288 -9.44 -21.43 -12.90
CA GLN A 288 -10.72 -20.73 -12.96
C GLN A 288 -11.28 -20.55 -14.39
N LYS A 289 -10.52 -20.94 -15.41
CA LYS A 289 -10.92 -20.92 -16.84
C LYS A 289 -11.32 -22.32 -17.30
#